data_AF-A0AAV8XC83-F1
#
_entry.id   AF-A0AAV8XC83-F1
#
_cell.length_a   1.000
_cell.length_b   1.000
_cell.length_c   1.000
_cell.angle_alpha   90.00
_cell.angle_beta   90.00
_cell.angle_gamma   90.00
#
_symmetry.space_group_name_H-M   'P 1'
#
loop_
_entity.id
_entity.type
_entity.pdbx_description
1 polymer ?
#
loop_
_entity_poly.entity_id
_entity_poly.type
_entity_poly.pdbx_seq_one_letter_code
_entity_poly.pdbx_strand_id
1 'polypeptide(L)'
;MSGQTHPFGLKLKLDFNINVDLTDIVFTNGNINKYNENSNNVFGEKLCLIYTFDFTIYNVQFSMKILAFAYEKSSEILKLDIDLGNKHIEKEIAACRNFLQRHRNLNATFSTLIQFAKFVETRRLISAIVIAKEPKVVFSKYEDGGLVVKYLDNLSNVLIGICWSINWNLKESMVVDVIEVYYNNFVLPNANDIKYRLTSLTHPTLDFHTKLKLWKLLMNDLRKNTKSTIQAVITITEPKPVSEADSVLVISDNDEDNNNTSSSQISKNKRRKMETEVCSSSVIYVVPD
;
A
#
# COMPACT_ATOMS: atom_id res chain seq x y z
N MET A 1 17.94 20.21 15.81
CA MET A 1 19.29 19.99 15.27
C MET A 1 19.44 20.88 14.06
N SER A 2 20.33 21.87 14.10
CA SER A 2 20.55 22.83 13.03
C SER A 2 21.14 22.12 11.81
N GLY A 3 20.37 22.02 10.73
CA GLY A 3 20.77 21.39 9.47
C GLY A 3 21.93 22.15 8.85
N GLN A 4 23.14 21.60 8.94
CA GLN A 4 24.23 22.03 8.08
C GLN A 4 23.89 21.57 6.66
N THR A 5 23.56 22.51 5.79
CA THR A 5 23.38 22.26 4.36
C THR A 5 24.69 21.74 3.80
N HIS A 6 24.71 20.47 3.41
CA HIS A 6 25.87 19.83 2.82
C HIS A 6 26.39 20.69 1.65
N PRO A 7 27.70 20.98 1.53
CA PRO A 7 28.26 21.87 0.51
C PRO A 7 27.82 21.53 -0.92
N PHE A 8 27.68 20.23 -1.19
CA PHE A 8 27.16 19.74 -2.47
C PHE A 8 25.73 20.20 -2.77
N GLY A 9 24.84 20.17 -1.77
CA GLY A 9 23.44 20.58 -1.94
C GLY A 9 23.31 22.06 -2.30
N LEU A 10 24.16 22.93 -1.73
CA LEU A 10 24.22 24.35 -2.07
C LEU A 10 24.67 24.55 -3.52
N LYS A 11 25.72 23.84 -3.95
CA LYS A 11 26.19 23.90 -5.33
C LYS A 11 25.11 23.43 -6.32
N LEU A 12 24.44 22.32 -6.01
CA LEU A 12 23.34 21.81 -6.83
C LEU A 12 22.20 22.84 -6.96
N LYS A 13 21.85 23.52 -5.87
CA LYS A 13 20.83 24.59 -5.88
C LYS A 13 21.21 25.73 -6.82
N LEU A 14 22.47 26.15 -6.78
CA LEU A 14 22.99 27.23 -7.64
C LEU A 14 23.05 26.82 -9.11
N ASP A 15 23.60 25.64 -9.41
CA ASP A 15 23.82 25.17 -10.78
C ASP A 15 22.51 24.96 -11.56
N PHE A 16 21.43 24.54 -10.85
CA PHE A 16 20.14 24.17 -11.46
C PHE A 16 18.94 25.03 -11.02
N ASN A 17 19.15 26.13 -10.30
CA ASN A 17 18.09 27.01 -9.80
C ASN A 17 16.99 26.25 -9.05
N ILE A 18 17.37 25.44 -8.05
CA ILE A 18 16.43 24.66 -7.24
C ILE A 18 15.84 25.55 -6.13
N ASN A 19 14.54 25.79 -6.21
CA ASN A 19 13.76 26.63 -5.30
C ASN A 19 13.00 25.83 -4.25
N VAL A 20 12.90 24.51 -4.42
CA VAL A 20 12.24 23.62 -3.46
C VAL A 20 12.99 23.63 -2.12
N ASP A 21 12.24 23.56 -1.03
CA ASP A 21 12.80 23.37 0.29
C ASP A 21 13.43 21.97 0.39
N LEU A 22 14.73 21.93 0.65
CA LEU A 22 15.51 20.69 0.74
C LEU A 22 15.83 20.33 2.19
N THR A 23 15.15 20.93 3.18
CA THR A 23 15.41 20.71 4.60
C THR A 23 15.27 19.23 5.01
N ASP A 24 14.36 18.50 4.37
CA ASP A 24 14.14 17.06 4.61
C ASP A 24 15.19 16.15 3.95
N ILE A 25 16.12 16.72 3.15
CA ILE A 25 17.12 15.98 2.38
C ILE A 25 18.48 16.02 3.06
N VAL A 26 19.02 14.84 3.35
CA VAL A 26 20.38 14.66 3.85
C VAL A 26 21.25 14.10 2.73
N PHE A 27 22.11 14.96 2.14
CA PHE A 27 23.12 14.51 1.19
C PHE A 27 24.24 13.77 1.92
N THR A 28 24.58 12.58 1.41
CA THR A 28 25.57 11.70 2.03
C THR A 28 26.89 11.68 1.25
N ASN A 29 26.81 11.59 -0.08
CA ASN A 29 27.95 11.65 -0.98
C ASN A 29 27.59 12.50 -2.19
N GLY A 30 28.58 13.14 -2.81
CA GLY A 30 28.37 13.90 -4.04
C GLY A 30 29.67 14.17 -4.77
N ASN A 31 29.65 13.96 -6.09
CA ASN A 31 30.77 14.21 -6.98
C ASN A 31 30.29 14.88 -8.28
N ILE A 32 31.16 15.69 -8.88
CA ILE A 32 30.95 16.37 -10.16
C ILE A 32 32.20 16.14 -11.01
N ASN A 33 32.05 15.36 -12.08
CA ASN A 33 33.14 15.02 -12.98
C ASN A 33 32.86 15.59 -14.38
N LYS A 34 33.91 15.84 -15.18
CA LYS A 34 33.72 16.11 -16.61
C LYS A 34 33.39 14.81 -17.33
N TYR A 35 32.47 14.86 -18.30
CA TYR A 35 32.02 13.66 -19.01
C TYR A 35 33.14 13.04 -19.88
N ASN A 36 33.96 13.89 -20.52
CA ASN A 36 35.10 13.49 -21.36
C ASN A 36 36.36 14.24 -20.91
N GLU A 37 37.15 13.66 -20.01
CA GLU A 37 38.45 14.24 -19.62
C GLU A 37 39.57 13.92 -20.62
N ASN A 38 39.39 12.90 -21.45
CA ASN A 38 40.44 12.33 -22.30
C ASN A 38 40.45 12.83 -23.75
N SER A 39 39.53 13.72 -24.14
CA SER A 39 39.49 14.32 -25.48
C SER A 39 40.00 15.76 -25.45
N ASN A 40 40.85 16.13 -26.41
CA ASN A 40 41.28 17.51 -26.59
C ASN A 40 40.04 18.38 -26.84
N ASN A 41 39.71 19.26 -25.89
CA ASN A 41 38.58 20.18 -26.01
C ASN A 41 38.73 21.02 -27.28
N VAL A 42 37.75 20.94 -28.18
CA VAL A 42 37.72 21.78 -29.38
C VAL A 42 37.05 23.12 -29.03
N PHE A 43 37.57 24.23 -29.54
CA PHE A 43 37.00 25.55 -29.31
C PHE A 43 35.51 25.58 -29.70
N GLY A 44 34.64 25.95 -28.76
CA GLY A 44 33.17 25.95 -28.93
C GLY A 44 32.43 24.72 -28.39
N GLU A 45 33.15 23.73 -27.84
CA GLU A 45 32.52 22.56 -27.21
C GLU A 45 31.87 22.93 -25.87
N LYS A 46 30.60 22.54 -25.69
CA LYS A 46 29.87 22.76 -24.43
C LYS A 46 30.46 21.88 -23.34
N LEU A 47 30.80 22.47 -22.17
CA LEU A 47 31.31 21.71 -21.04
C LEU A 47 30.23 20.75 -20.53
N CYS A 48 30.46 19.45 -20.69
CA CYS A 48 29.54 18.41 -20.22
C CYS A 48 29.99 17.89 -18.85
N LEU A 49 29.10 18.00 -17.86
CA LEU A 49 29.34 17.58 -16.48
C LEU A 49 28.43 16.41 -16.09
N ILE A 50 28.98 15.49 -15.32
CA ILE A 50 28.27 14.42 -14.64
C ILE A 50 28.22 14.72 -13.15
N TYR A 51 27.03 14.95 -12.64
CA TYR A 51 26.76 14.99 -11.20
C TYR A 51 26.36 13.58 -10.77
N THR A 52 26.95 13.07 -9.69
CA THR A 52 26.56 11.78 -9.09
C THR A 52 26.53 11.95 -7.59
N PHE A 53 25.40 11.66 -6.95
CA PHE A 53 25.22 11.90 -5.54
C PHE A 53 24.19 10.99 -4.91
N ASP A 54 24.40 10.72 -3.63
CA ASP A 54 23.53 9.89 -2.81
C ASP A 54 22.93 10.75 -1.70
N PHE A 55 21.63 10.60 -1.48
CA PHE A 55 20.93 11.34 -0.45
C PHE A 55 19.86 10.49 0.21
N THR A 56 19.52 10.84 1.43
CA THR A 56 18.46 10.21 2.21
C THR A 56 17.37 11.24 2.49
N ILE A 57 16.13 10.84 2.27
CA ILE A 57 14.96 11.60 2.73
C ILE A 57 14.23 10.72 3.74
N TYR A 58 14.10 11.20 4.98
CA TYR A 58 13.65 10.39 6.11
C TYR A 58 14.46 9.08 6.24
N ASN A 59 13.85 7.92 5.94
CA ASN A 59 14.50 6.60 5.97
C ASN A 59 14.61 5.95 4.57
N VAL A 60 14.50 6.75 3.51
CA VAL A 60 14.57 6.28 2.11
C VAL A 60 15.86 6.81 1.47
N GLN A 61 16.70 5.88 1.01
CA GLN A 61 17.96 6.18 0.34
C GLN A 61 17.76 6.23 -1.17
N PHE A 62 18.26 7.31 -1.77
CA PHE A 62 18.25 7.57 -3.20
C PHE A 62 19.67 7.79 -3.70
N SER A 63 19.91 7.36 -4.94
CA SER A 63 21.07 7.76 -5.73
C SER A 63 20.58 8.51 -6.96
N MET A 64 21.27 9.57 -7.34
CA MET A 64 20.90 10.36 -8.51
C MET A 64 22.14 10.69 -9.34
N LYS A 65 21.98 10.55 -10.65
CA LYS A 65 22.98 10.92 -11.64
C LYS A 65 22.38 11.90 -12.65
N ILE A 66 23.06 13.02 -12.85
CA ILE A 66 22.62 14.08 -13.76
C ILE A 66 23.72 14.30 -14.78
N LEU A 67 23.38 14.16 -16.06
CA LEU A 67 24.22 14.62 -17.16
C LEU A 67 23.73 16.01 -17.56
N ALA A 68 24.62 17.00 -17.57
CA ALA A 68 24.25 18.37 -17.88
C ALA A 68 25.29 19.08 -18.73
N PHE A 69 24.84 20.01 -19.58
CA PHE A 69 25.71 21.03 -20.14
C PHE A 69 25.82 22.18 -19.16
N ALA A 70 27.04 22.55 -18.79
CA ALA A 70 27.34 23.71 -17.98
C ALA A 70 27.54 24.93 -18.87
N TYR A 71 26.77 25.98 -18.59
CA TYR A 71 26.94 27.32 -19.13
C TYR A 71 27.49 28.24 -18.03
N GLU A 72 27.84 29.46 -18.39
CA GLU A 72 28.44 30.43 -17.46
C GLU A 72 27.54 30.76 -16.26
N LYS A 73 26.21 30.71 -16.42
CA LYS A 73 25.22 31.09 -15.39
C LYS A 73 24.14 30.04 -15.12
N SER A 74 24.18 28.90 -15.79
CA SER A 74 23.13 27.88 -15.69
C SER A 74 23.63 26.52 -16.15
N SER A 75 22.91 25.47 -15.77
CA SER A 75 23.10 24.13 -16.31
C SER A 75 21.83 23.62 -16.97
N GLU A 76 21.96 22.98 -18.13
CA GLU A 76 20.87 22.31 -18.84
C GLU A 76 20.96 20.80 -18.65
N ILE A 77 19.87 20.17 -18.21
CA ILE A 77 19.82 18.75 -17.90
C ILE A 77 19.56 17.94 -19.19
N LEU A 78 20.53 17.10 -19.55
CA LEU A 78 20.45 16.19 -20.68
C LEU A 78 19.89 14.83 -20.29
N LYS A 79 20.29 14.33 -19.13
CA LYS A 79 19.84 13.04 -18.60
C LYS A 79 19.72 13.12 -17.09
N LEU A 80 18.65 12.51 -16.58
CA LEU A 80 18.41 12.33 -15.16
C LEU A 80 18.17 10.83 -14.93
N ASP A 81 19.01 10.22 -14.12
CA ASP A 81 18.85 8.87 -13.62
C ASP A 81 18.64 8.94 -12.10
N ILE A 82 17.72 8.14 -11.59
CA ILE A 82 17.30 8.11 -10.19
C ILE A 82 17.20 6.65 -9.81
N ASP A 83 17.90 6.23 -8.76
CA ASP A 83 17.88 4.86 -8.28
C ASP A 83 17.57 4.81 -6.79
N LEU A 84 16.98 3.70 -6.36
CA LEU A 84 16.65 3.45 -4.96
C LEU A 84 17.38 2.19 -4.49
N GLY A 85 17.94 2.23 -3.28
CA GLY A 85 18.63 1.05 -2.74
C GLY A 85 17.70 -0.13 -2.43
N ASN A 86 16.42 0.14 -2.17
CA ASN A 86 15.44 -0.90 -1.81
C ASN A 86 14.58 -1.30 -3.02
N LYS A 87 14.86 -2.48 -3.57
CA LYS A 87 14.15 -3.05 -4.74
C LYS A 87 12.62 -3.15 -4.59
N HIS A 88 12.09 -3.31 -3.37
CA HIS A 88 10.64 -3.35 -3.19
C HIS A 88 10.03 -1.97 -3.34
N ILE A 89 10.62 -0.95 -2.70
CA ILE A 89 10.16 0.44 -2.80
C ILE A 89 10.39 0.97 -4.22
N GLU A 90 11.45 0.51 -4.89
CA GLU A 90 11.75 0.85 -6.28
C GLU A 90 10.62 0.47 -7.24
N LYS A 91 9.97 -0.69 -7.05
CA LYS A 91 8.82 -1.10 -7.86
C LYS A 91 7.64 -0.13 -7.73
N GLU A 92 7.37 0.32 -6.51
CA GLU A 92 6.25 1.20 -6.19
C GLU A 92 6.41 2.60 -6.81
N ILE A 93 7.65 3.12 -6.84
CA ILE A 93 7.95 4.41 -7.47
C ILE A 93 8.22 4.31 -8.98
N ALA A 94 8.30 3.12 -9.57
CA ALA A 94 8.83 2.92 -10.93
C ALA A 94 8.14 3.81 -11.99
N ALA A 95 6.81 3.92 -11.94
CA ALA A 95 6.05 4.77 -12.86
C ALA A 95 6.38 6.26 -12.69
N CYS A 96 6.41 6.73 -11.44
CA CYS A 96 6.77 8.10 -11.08
C CYS A 96 8.22 8.41 -11.49
N ARG A 97 9.15 7.52 -11.17
CA ARG A 97 10.56 7.62 -11.55
C ARG A 97 10.72 7.80 -13.05
N ASN A 98 10.08 6.95 -13.85
CA ASN A 98 10.15 7.02 -15.31
C ASN A 98 9.63 8.36 -15.84
N PHE A 99 8.58 8.90 -15.22
CA PHE A 99 8.07 10.23 -15.56
C PHE A 99 9.08 11.33 -15.21
N LEU A 100 9.61 11.35 -13.99
CA LEU A 100 10.58 12.36 -13.53
C LEU A 100 11.86 12.36 -14.38
N GLN A 101 12.39 11.19 -14.71
CA GLN A 101 13.58 11.03 -15.56
C GLN A 101 13.37 11.58 -16.98
N ARG A 102 12.14 11.50 -17.51
CA ARG A 102 11.78 12.10 -18.81
C ARG A 102 11.55 13.61 -18.71
N HIS A 103 10.92 14.05 -17.63
CA HIS A 103 10.58 15.47 -17.42
C HIS A 103 11.80 16.32 -17.08
N ARG A 104 12.87 15.73 -16.52
CA ARG A 104 14.19 16.36 -16.29
C ARG A 104 14.13 17.69 -15.53
N ASN A 105 13.18 17.82 -14.61
CA ASN A 105 13.03 19.02 -13.78
C ASN A 105 13.35 18.66 -12.33
N LEU A 106 14.43 19.22 -11.79
CA LEU A 106 14.87 18.90 -10.42
C LEU A 106 13.95 19.45 -9.34
N ASN A 107 13.28 20.58 -9.57
CA ASN A 107 12.29 21.10 -8.62
C ASN A 107 11.13 20.12 -8.46
N ALA A 108 10.52 19.69 -9.59
CA ALA A 108 9.48 18.68 -9.56
C ALA A 108 9.99 17.36 -8.96
N THR A 109 11.19 16.93 -9.35
CA THR A 109 11.81 15.70 -8.85
C THR A 109 11.96 15.72 -7.33
N PHE A 110 12.60 16.74 -6.76
CA PHE A 110 12.79 16.81 -5.31
C PHE A 110 11.47 16.90 -4.55
N SER A 111 10.52 17.74 -5.01
CA SER A 111 9.20 17.84 -4.38
C SER A 111 8.48 16.49 -4.33
N THR A 112 8.44 15.77 -5.45
CA THR A 112 7.80 14.46 -5.55
C THR A 112 8.53 13.38 -4.73
N LEU A 113 9.87 13.36 -4.76
CA LEU A 113 10.65 12.39 -3.96
C LEU A 113 10.49 12.62 -2.45
N ILE A 114 10.40 13.88 -2.01
CA ILE A 114 10.11 14.24 -0.61
C ILE A 114 8.73 13.70 -0.22
N GLN A 115 7.71 13.97 -1.03
CA GLN A 115 6.35 13.50 -0.76
C GLN A 115 6.27 11.96 -0.72
N PHE A 116 6.92 11.29 -1.68
CA PHE A 116 6.98 9.84 -1.73
C PHE A 116 7.65 9.26 -0.47
N ALA A 117 8.83 9.78 -0.11
CA ALA A 117 9.56 9.33 1.08
C ALA A 117 8.75 9.55 2.37
N LYS A 118 7.99 10.65 2.45
CA LYS A 118 7.09 10.92 3.56
C LYS A 118 5.99 9.88 3.69
N PHE A 119 5.38 9.43 2.58
CA PHE A 119 4.38 8.37 2.60
C PHE A 119 4.97 7.01 3.00
N VAL A 120 6.14 6.66 2.44
CA VAL A 120 6.86 5.43 2.82
C VAL A 120 7.16 5.42 4.32
N GLU A 121 7.68 6.52 4.86
CA GLU A 121 8.03 6.62 6.27
C GLU A 121 6.79 6.60 7.18
N THR A 122 5.73 7.31 6.79
CA THR A 122 4.44 7.29 7.48
C THR A 122 3.90 5.86 7.59
N ARG A 123 3.90 5.12 6.48
CA ARG A 123 3.49 3.72 6.43
C ARG A 123 4.37 2.84 7.31
N ARG A 124 5.71 3.02 7.27
CA ARG A 124 6.66 2.28 8.11
C ARG A 124 6.37 2.49 9.60
N LEU A 125 6.18 3.74 10.03
CA LEU A 125 5.92 4.09 11.42
C LEU A 125 4.57 3.56 11.91
N ILE A 126 3.50 3.75 11.14
CA ILE A 126 2.18 3.20 11.48
C ILE A 126 2.23 1.67 11.57
N SER A 127 2.93 1.03 10.64
CA SER A 127 3.10 -0.42 10.65
C SER A 127 3.80 -0.90 11.91
N ALA A 128 4.88 -0.23 12.31
CA ALA A 128 5.64 -0.57 13.52
C ALA A 128 4.88 -0.27 14.82
N ILE A 129 4.15 0.84 14.89
CA ILE A 129 3.50 1.31 16.13
C ILE A 129 2.17 0.62 16.38
N VAL A 130 1.38 0.39 15.34
CA VAL A 130 0.01 -0.10 15.43
C VAL A 130 -0.09 -1.53 14.92
N ILE A 131 0.22 -1.73 13.64
CA ILE A 131 -0.13 -2.96 12.92
C ILE A 131 0.65 -4.17 13.46
N ALA A 132 1.96 -4.05 13.63
CA ALA A 132 2.83 -5.13 14.09
C ALA A 132 2.57 -5.56 15.55
N LYS A 133 1.85 -4.76 16.33
CA LYS A 133 1.49 -5.08 17.73
C LYS A 133 0.14 -5.80 17.84
N GLU A 134 -0.61 -5.90 16.75
CA GLU A 134 -1.92 -6.55 16.77
C GLU A 134 -1.76 -8.07 16.53
N PRO A 135 -2.18 -8.92 17.47
CA PRO A 135 -1.89 -10.36 17.43
C PRO A 135 -2.63 -11.11 16.31
N LYS A 136 -3.73 -10.54 15.82
CA LYS A 136 -4.56 -11.13 14.75
C LYS A 136 -4.21 -10.60 13.36
N VAL A 137 -3.15 -9.82 13.26
CA VAL A 137 -2.72 -9.25 11.98
C VAL A 137 -1.61 -10.07 11.37
N VAL A 138 -1.77 -10.44 10.11
CA VAL A 138 -0.71 -11.00 9.27
C VAL A 138 -0.31 -9.94 8.26
N PHE A 139 0.98 -9.65 8.18
CA PHE A 139 1.54 -8.71 7.21
C PHE A 139 2.36 -9.45 6.15
N SER A 140 2.22 -9.03 4.91
CA SER A 140 3.05 -9.49 3.79
C SER A 140 3.35 -8.34 2.85
N LYS A 141 4.43 -8.44 2.08
CA LYS A 141 4.72 -7.49 1.00
C LYS A 141 3.93 -7.89 -0.24
N TYR A 142 3.34 -6.91 -0.92
CA TYR A 142 2.73 -7.09 -2.23
C TYR A 142 3.82 -7.18 -3.32
N GLU A 143 3.52 -7.83 -4.44
CA GLU A 143 4.50 -8.06 -5.51
C GLU A 143 5.07 -6.74 -6.10
N ASP A 144 4.24 -5.70 -6.10
CA ASP A 144 4.56 -4.35 -6.59
C ASP A 144 5.16 -3.42 -5.52
N GLY A 145 5.50 -3.94 -4.34
CA GLY A 145 6.17 -3.18 -3.27
C GLY A 145 5.25 -2.61 -2.20
N GLY A 146 3.94 -2.61 -2.42
CA GLY A 146 2.93 -2.24 -1.44
C GLY A 146 2.91 -3.15 -0.20
N LEU A 147 2.18 -2.72 0.84
CA LEU A 147 1.98 -3.48 2.08
C LEU A 147 0.61 -4.15 2.07
N VAL A 148 0.55 -5.44 2.36
CA VAL A 148 -0.71 -6.15 2.59
C VAL A 148 -0.88 -6.43 4.08
N VAL A 149 -2.00 -6.01 4.63
CA VAL A 149 -2.41 -6.21 6.02
C VAL A 149 -3.67 -7.04 6.03
N LYS A 150 -3.62 -8.24 6.61
CA LYS A 150 -4.79 -9.12 6.77
C LYS A 150 -5.13 -9.21 8.25
N TYR A 151 -6.36 -8.86 8.60
CA TYR A 151 -6.87 -9.08 9.95
C TYR A 151 -7.67 -10.38 9.97
N LEU A 152 -7.30 -11.28 10.87
CA LEU A 152 -7.91 -12.60 11.01
C LEU A 152 -8.99 -12.62 12.09
N ASP A 153 -9.99 -13.48 11.90
CA ASP A 153 -10.92 -13.85 12.96
C ASP A 153 -10.28 -14.88 13.93
N ASN A 154 -11.06 -15.40 14.89
CA ASN A 154 -10.55 -16.40 15.84
C ASN A 154 -10.30 -17.78 15.20
N LEU A 155 -10.88 -18.04 14.03
CA LEU A 155 -10.75 -19.28 13.27
C LEU A 155 -9.69 -19.15 12.17
N SER A 156 -8.91 -18.06 12.17
CA SER A 156 -7.89 -17.73 11.17
C SER A 156 -8.43 -17.43 9.77
N ASN A 157 -9.73 -17.14 9.62
CA ASN A 157 -10.28 -16.62 8.37
C ASN A 157 -9.96 -15.14 8.22
N VAL A 158 -9.75 -14.69 6.98
CA VAL A 158 -9.52 -13.27 6.68
C VAL A 158 -10.83 -12.51 6.84
N LEU A 159 -10.88 -11.63 7.84
CA LEU A 159 -12.02 -10.75 8.08
C LEU A 159 -11.93 -9.51 7.18
N ILE A 160 -10.74 -8.89 7.13
CA ILE A 160 -10.44 -7.75 6.24
C ILE A 160 -9.02 -7.86 5.71
N GLY A 161 -8.85 -7.66 4.41
CA GLY A 161 -7.58 -7.47 3.73
C GLY A 161 -7.43 -6.02 3.31
N ILE A 162 -6.27 -5.42 3.57
CA ILE A 162 -5.96 -4.04 3.23
C ILE A 162 -4.66 -4.06 2.42
N CYS A 163 -4.69 -3.60 1.18
CA CYS A 163 -3.51 -3.36 0.36
C CYS A 163 -3.21 -1.86 0.37
N TRP A 164 -2.03 -1.50 0.87
CA TRP A 164 -1.60 -0.12 1.02
C TRP A 164 -0.37 0.16 0.15
N SER A 165 -0.57 0.90 -0.94
CA SER A 165 0.47 1.26 -1.90
C SER A 165 0.55 2.76 -2.14
N ILE A 166 1.63 3.21 -2.78
CA ILE A 166 1.83 4.58 -3.26
C ILE A 166 1.82 4.52 -4.77
N ASN A 167 0.91 5.26 -5.40
CA ASN A 167 0.74 5.25 -6.85
C ASN A 167 1.07 6.62 -7.45
N TRP A 168 1.33 6.66 -8.75
CA TRP A 168 1.48 7.90 -9.51
C TRP A 168 0.14 8.32 -10.13
N ASN A 169 -0.35 9.51 -9.78
CA ASN A 169 -1.48 10.11 -10.48
C ASN A 169 -0.97 10.88 -11.70
N LEU A 170 -1.27 10.38 -12.90
CA LEU A 170 -0.90 11.01 -14.16
C LEU A 170 -1.57 12.37 -14.38
N LYS A 171 -2.79 12.57 -13.87
CA LYS A 171 -3.56 13.81 -14.10
C LYS A 171 -2.98 14.99 -13.31
N GLU A 172 -2.76 14.80 -12.01
CA GLU A 172 -2.16 15.85 -11.17
C GLU A 172 -0.62 15.83 -11.17
N SER A 173 0.01 14.86 -11.83
CA SER A 173 1.46 14.69 -11.85
C SER A 173 2.08 14.66 -10.45
N MET A 174 1.53 13.81 -9.59
CA MET A 174 2.01 13.66 -8.21
C MET A 174 1.82 12.23 -7.68
N VAL A 175 2.50 11.94 -6.57
CA VAL A 175 2.37 10.67 -5.87
C VAL A 175 1.19 10.72 -4.90
N VAL A 176 0.42 9.64 -4.86
CA VAL A 176 -0.77 9.49 -4.01
C VAL A 176 -0.68 8.23 -3.17
N ASP A 177 -1.16 8.35 -1.94
CA ASP A 177 -1.25 7.26 -0.97
C ASP A 177 -2.58 6.51 -1.20
N VAL A 178 -2.52 5.22 -1.51
CA VAL A 178 -3.67 4.42 -1.95
C VAL A 178 -3.90 3.24 -1.02
N ILE A 179 -5.15 3.05 -0.61
CA ILE A 179 -5.57 1.91 0.19
C ILE A 179 -6.73 1.19 -0.52
N GLU A 180 -6.49 -0.06 -0.89
CA GLU A 180 -7.49 -0.98 -1.43
C GLU A 180 -7.93 -1.95 -0.34
N VAL A 181 -9.23 -2.24 -0.27
CA VAL A 181 -9.81 -2.99 0.85
C VAL A 181 -10.66 -4.14 0.32
N TYR A 182 -10.44 -5.32 0.87
CA TYR A 182 -11.11 -6.56 0.52
C TYR A 182 -11.76 -7.14 1.77
N TYR A 183 -13.07 -7.27 1.76
CA TYR A 183 -13.83 -7.88 2.85
C TYR A 183 -15.15 -8.41 2.32
N ASN A 184 -15.78 -9.30 3.08
CA ASN A 184 -17.13 -9.76 2.80
C ASN A 184 -18.13 -8.94 3.63
N ASN A 185 -19.04 -8.24 2.95
CA ASN A 185 -20.09 -7.41 3.59
C ASN A 185 -20.96 -8.22 4.57
N PHE A 186 -21.14 -9.52 4.36
CA PHE A 186 -21.92 -10.38 5.25
C PHE A 186 -21.23 -10.67 6.58
N VAL A 187 -19.90 -10.51 6.65
CA VAL A 187 -19.08 -10.83 7.84
C VAL A 187 -18.79 -9.58 8.68
N LEU A 188 -18.92 -8.39 8.09
CA LEU A 188 -18.56 -7.11 8.69
C LEU A 188 -19.74 -6.12 8.69
N PRO A 189 -20.59 -6.14 9.74
CA PRO A 189 -21.78 -5.27 9.79
C PRO A 189 -21.46 -3.76 9.81
N ASN A 190 -20.23 -3.37 10.18
CA ASN A 190 -19.78 -1.97 10.18
C ASN A 190 -18.94 -1.59 8.94
N ALA A 191 -19.15 -2.28 7.82
CA ALA A 191 -18.44 -2.08 6.56
C ALA A 191 -18.39 -0.60 6.11
N ASN A 192 -19.51 0.13 6.23
CA ASN A 192 -19.60 1.52 5.79
C ASN A 192 -18.72 2.46 6.64
N ASP A 193 -18.70 2.28 7.96
CA ASP A 193 -17.85 3.09 8.86
C ASP A 193 -16.37 2.81 8.62
N ILE A 194 -16.03 1.53 8.41
CA ILE A 194 -14.66 1.10 8.11
C ILE A 194 -14.21 1.69 6.77
N LYS A 195 -15.07 1.66 5.74
CA LYS A 195 -14.82 2.30 4.45
C LYS A 195 -14.58 3.80 4.62
N TYR A 196 -15.42 4.52 5.36
CA TYR A 196 -15.25 5.95 5.61
C TYR A 196 -13.92 6.28 6.31
N ARG A 197 -13.56 5.51 7.34
CA ARG A 197 -12.27 5.67 8.03
C ARG A 197 -11.08 5.38 7.12
N LEU A 198 -11.18 4.39 6.24
CA LEU A 198 -10.13 4.04 5.28
C LEU A 198 -9.98 5.10 4.18
N THR A 199 -11.08 5.69 3.69
CA THR A 199 -11.04 6.86 2.79
C THR A 199 -10.39 8.06 3.45
N SER A 200 -10.65 8.27 4.74
CA SER A 200 -10.01 9.35 5.48
C SER A 200 -8.50 9.12 5.58
N LEU A 201 -8.05 7.87 5.81
CA LEU A 201 -6.63 7.53 5.98
C LEU A 201 -5.74 7.87 4.78
N THR A 202 -6.28 7.79 3.57
CA THR A 202 -5.56 8.08 2.32
C THR A 202 -5.44 9.57 2.00
N HIS A 203 -6.09 10.46 2.77
CA HIS A 203 -6.12 11.88 2.44
C HIS A 203 -4.74 12.54 2.62
N PRO A 204 -4.22 13.28 1.60
CA PRO A 204 -2.85 13.79 1.60
C PRO A 204 -2.61 14.92 2.61
N THR A 205 -3.66 15.68 2.96
CA THR A 205 -3.57 16.78 3.93
C THR A 205 -3.57 16.33 5.39
N LEU A 206 -3.89 15.06 5.67
CA LEU A 206 -3.88 14.57 7.04
C LEU A 206 -2.46 14.45 7.57
N ASP A 207 -2.25 15.04 8.74
CA ASP A 207 -1.00 14.93 9.45
C ASP A 207 -0.79 13.50 9.98
N PHE A 208 0.45 13.19 10.33
CA PHE A 208 0.82 11.87 10.83
C PHE A 208 0.02 11.46 12.08
N HIS A 209 -0.24 12.38 13.01
CA HIS A 209 -0.96 12.05 14.25
C HIS A 209 -2.41 11.68 13.96
N THR A 210 -3.08 12.36 13.04
CA THR A 210 -4.44 12.02 12.64
C THR A 210 -4.48 10.67 11.94
N LYS A 211 -3.57 10.40 10.99
CA LYS A 211 -3.46 9.08 10.34
C LYS A 211 -3.23 7.97 11.38
N LEU A 212 -2.32 8.18 12.32
CA LEU A 212 -2.04 7.23 13.40
C LEU A 212 -3.26 6.98 14.30
N LYS A 213 -3.99 8.04 14.67
CA LYS A 213 -5.22 7.94 15.48
C LYS A 213 -6.29 7.14 14.74
N LEU A 214 -6.50 7.40 13.45
CA LEU A 214 -7.47 6.66 12.63
C LEU A 214 -7.11 5.17 12.52
N TRP A 215 -5.83 4.83 12.33
CA TRP A 215 -5.37 3.44 12.34
C TRP A 215 -5.60 2.73 13.69
N LYS A 216 -5.33 3.41 14.81
CA LYS A 216 -5.62 2.87 16.15
C LYS A 216 -7.11 2.62 16.36
N LEU A 217 -7.96 3.55 15.91
CA LEU A 217 -9.41 3.40 16.00
C LEU A 217 -9.90 2.22 15.16
N LEU A 218 -9.42 2.09 13.91
CA LEU A 218 -9.73 0.97 13.04
C LEU A 218 -9.37 -0.38 13.69
N MET A 219 -8.16 -0.51 14.24
CA MET A 219 -7.74 -1.75 14.90
C MET A 219 -8.58 -2.07 16.15
N ASN A 220 -8.98 -1.05 16.91
CA ASN A 220 -9.86 -1.23 18.06
C ASN A 220 -11.25 -1.71 17.65
N ASP A 221 -11.81 -1.15 16.57
CA ASP A 221 -13.12 -1.54 16.06
C ASP A 221 -13.10 -2.99 15.54
N LEU A 222 -12.05 -3.38 14.81
CA LEU A 222 -11.83 -4.78 14.38
C LEU A 222 -11.69 -5.73 15.57
N ARG A 223 -10.99 -5.31 16.64
CA ARG A 223 -10.82 -6.10 17.86
C ARG A 223 -12.15 -6.31 18.60
N LYS A 224 -13.02 -5.29 18.66
CA LYS A 224 -14.35 -5.42 19.28
C LYS A 224 -15.24 -6.37 18.50
N ASN A 225 -15.25 -6.27 17.18
CA ASN A 225 -16.09 -7.11 16.32
C ASN A 225 -15.70 -8.58 16.38
N THR A 226 -14.41 -8.91 16.47
CA THR A 226 -13.99 -10.31 16.67
C THR A 226 -14.34 -10.90 18.05
N LYS A 227 -14.69 -10.06 19.04
CA LYS A 227 -15.21 -10.52 20.34
C LYS A 227 -16.72 -10.76 20.30
N SER A 228 -17.49 -9.93 19.58
CA SER A 228 -18.95 -10.10 19.48
C SER A 228 -19.35 -11.28 18.61
N THR A 229 -18.57 -11.63 17.57
CA THR A 229 -18.81 -12.86 16.78
C THR A 229 -18.74 -14.12 17.64
N ILE A 230 -17.95 -14.13 18.72
CA ILE A 230 -17.89 -15.25 19.68
C ILE A 230 -19.24 -15.47 20.36
N GLN A 231 -19.90 -14.40 20.80
CA GLN A 231 -21.20 -14.51 21.45
C GLN A 231 -22.26 -15.06 20.50
N ALA A 232 -22.33 -14.56 19.26
CA ALA A 232 -23.30 -15.05 18.29
C ALA A 232 -23.10 -16.53 17.93
N VAL A 233 -21.86 -17.01 17.80
CA VAL A 233 -21.57 -18.42 17.50
C VAL A 233 -21.84 -19.32 18.71
N ILE A 234 -21.51 -18.88 19.93
CA ILE A 234 -21.81 -19.65 21.15
C ILE A 234 -23.33 -19.78 21.37
N THR A 235 -24.13 -18.72 21.13
CA THR A 235 -25.59 -18.78 21.31
C THR A 235 -26.28 -19.71 20.32
N ILE A 236 -25.71 -19.95 19.13
CA ILE A 236 -26.24 -20.91 18.16
C ILE A 236 -25.91 -22.36 18.56
N THR A 237 -24.93 -22.57 19.45
CA THR A 237 -24.46 -23.89 19.88
C THR A 237 -25.01 -24.32 21.25
N GLU A 238 -25.92 -23.56 21.86
CA GLU A 238 -26.66 -24.01 23.04
C GLU A 238 -27.91 -24.81 22.59
N PRO A 239 -27.94 -26.14 22.75
CA PRO A 239 -29.17 -26.89 22.56
C PRO A 239 -30.14 -26.48 23.68
N LYS A 240 -31.30 -25.91 23.31
CA LYS A 240 -32.43 -25.78 24.22
C LYS A 240 -32.70 -27.16 24.85
N PRO A 241 -32.81 -27.26 26.19
CA PRO A 241 -33.24 -28.50 26.80
C PRO A 241 -34.70 -28.72 26.40
N VAL A 242 -34.95 -29.80 25.68
CA VAL A 242 -36.31 -30.26 25.36
C VAL A 242 -36.91 -30.78 26.67
N SER A 243 -37.94 -30.10 27.16
CA SER A 243 -38.77 -30.56 28.27
C SER A 243 -39.55 -31.78 27.82
N GLU A 244 -39.34 -32.91 28.49
CA GLU A 244 -40.15 -34.12 28.36
C GLU A 244 -41.60 -33.84 28.77
N ALA A 245 -42.55 -34.13 27.88
CA ALA A 245 -43.86 -34.70 28.21
C ALA A 245 -44.63 -35.08 26.93
N ASP A 246 -44.98 -36.37 26.88
CA ASP A 246 -46.13 -37.02 26.23
C ASP A 246 -46.17 -37.21 24.69
N SER A 247 -45.89 -38.49 24.32
CA SER A 247 -46.70 -39.43 23.50
C SER A 247 -47.54 -38.85 22.36
N VAL A 248 -47.54 -39.42 21.14
CA VAL A 248 -48.21 -40.71 20.83
C VAL A 248 -47.56 -41.39 19.62
N LEU A 249 -47.24 -42.68 19.79
CA LEU A 249 -47.02 -43.66 18.72
C LEU A 249 -48.38 -44.05 18.11
N VAL A 250 -48.55 -43.84 16.80
CA VAL A 250 -49.58 -44.55 16.03
C VAL A 250 -48.89 -45.33 14.92
N ILE A 251 -48.85 -46.64 15.12
CA ILE A 251 -48.59 -47.64 14.08
C ILE A 251 -49.96 -47.97 13.48
N SER A 252 -50.10 -47.89 12.16
CA SER A 252 -51.12 -48.64 11.45
C SER A 252 -50.57 -49.08 10.10
N ASP A 253 -50.21 -50.36 10.03
CA ASP A 253 -50.07 -51.11 8.78
C ASP A 253 -51.46 -51.50 8.27
N ASN A 254 -51.65 -51.50 6.95
CA ASN A 254 -52.68 -52.32 6.29
C ASN A 254 -52.25 -52.63 4.84
N ASP A 255 -51.72 -53.85 4.68
CA ASP A 255 -51.86 -54.89 3.64
C ASP A 255 -51.92 -54.53 2.14
N GLU A 256 -50.91 -54.98 1.36
CA GLU A 256 -50.93 -56.10 0.38
C GLU A 256 -51.68 -55.75 -0.95
N ASP A 257 -51.20 -55.98 -2.18
CA ASP A 257 -50.38 -57.09 -2.66
C ASP A 257 -49.85 -56.89 -4.12
N ASN A 258 -48.71 -57.53 -4.41
CA ASN A 258 -48.25 -58.14 -5.69
C ASN A 258 -48.15 -57.38 -7.04
N ASN A 259 -46.92 -57.19 -7.58
CA ASN A 259 -46.19 -58.19 -8.41
C ASN A 259 -45.04 -57.61 -9.28
N ASN A 260 -43.92 -58.36 -9.27
CA ASN A 260 -42.92 -58.57 -10.34
C ASN A 260 -41.80 -57.55 -10.71
N THR A 261 -40.59 -57.93 -10.28
CA THR A 261 -39.31 -58.06 -11.01
C THR A 261 -38.55 -56.84 -11.57
N SER A 262 -37.41 -56.60 -10.90
CA SER A 262 -36.04 -56.54 -11.41
C SER A 262 -35.38 -55.19 -11.79
N SER A 263 -34.16 -55.05 -11.27
CA SER A 263 -33.02 -54.20 -11.67
C SER A 263 -32.90 -52.78 -11.08
N SER A 264 -32.02 -52.69 -10.08
CA SER A 264 -30.95 -51.71 -9.87
C SER A 264 -31.24 -50.19 -9.94
N GLN A 265 -31.21 -49.59 -8.74
CA GLN A 265 -30.59 -48.30 -8.38
C GLN A 265 -30.92 -47.05 -9.22
N ILE A 266 -31.85 -46.24 -8.70
CA ILE A 266 -31.95 -44.80 -8.92
C ILE A 266 -31.84 -44.17 -7.52
N SER A 267 -30.89 -43.29 -7.22
CA SER A 267 -31.09 -41.87 -7.45
C SER A 267 -29.84 -41.03 -7.14
N LYS A 268 -29.51 -40.17 -8.11
CA LYS A 268 -29.20 -38.75 -7.95
C LYS A 268 -28.34 -38.38 -6.73
N ASN A 269 -27.06 -38.13 -6.96
CA ASN A 269 -26.41 -37.00 -6.30
C ASN A 269 -25.56 -36.18 -7.29
N LYS A 270 -26.14 -35.02 -7.60
CA LYS A 270 -25.63 -33.94 -8.42
C LYS A 270 -24.42 -33.35 -7.69
N ARG A 271 -23.22 -33.62 -8.19
CA ARG A 271 -21.97 -33.01 -7.72
C ARG A 271 -21.96 -31.52 -8.12
N ARG A 272 -22.63 -30.67 -7.33
CA ARG A 272 -22.35 -29.23 -7.29
C ARG A 272 -21.11 -29.08 -6.40
N LYS A 273 -19.97 -28.81 -7.03
CA LYS A 273 -18.77 -28.37 -6.32
C LYS A 273 -19.02 -26.91 -5.92
N MET A 274 -19.02 -26.65 -4.62
CA MET A 274 -19.20 -25.36 -3.96
C MET A 274 -18.44 -24.25 -4.71
N GLU A 275 -19.20 -23.35 -5.34
CA GLU A 275 -18.77 -21.98 -5.56
C GLU A 275 -18.63 -21.34 -4.18
N THR A 276 -17.44 -20.83 -3.85
CA THR A 276 -17.33 -19.89 -2.74
C THR A 276 -17.63 -18.51 -3.33
N GLU A 277 -18.81 -18.04 -2.97
CA GLU A 277 -19.44 -16.81 -3.43
C GLU A 277 -18.67 -15.53 -3.05
N VAL A 278 -18.68 -14.61 -4.01
CA VAL A 278 -18.67 -13.14 -3.91
C VAL A 278 -17.59 -12.49 -3.03
N CYS A 279 -16.48 -12.11 -3.68
CA CYS A 279 -15.52 -11.14 -3.15
C CYS A 279 -16.00 -9.72 -3.49
N SER A 280 -16.45 -8.94 -2.51
CA SER A 280 -16.68 -7.51 -2.71
C SER A 280 -15.35 -6.75 -2.57
N SER A 281 -14.77 -6.31 -3.69
CA SER A 281 -13.60 -5.44 -3.71
C SER A 281 -14.02 -3.97 -3.75
N SER A 282 -13.44 -3.11 -2.90
CA SER A 282 -13.58 -1.66 -3.00
C SER A 282 -12.22 -1.01 -3.14
N VAL A 283 -12.02 -0.28 -4.24
CA VAL A 283 -10.82 0.54 -4.45
C VAL A 283 -11.15 1.98 -4.06
N ILE A 284 -10.31 2.59 -3.22
CA ILE A 284 -10.50 3.96 -2.74
C ILE A 284 -9.36 4.82 -3.29
N TYR A 285 -9.72 5.76 -4.17
CA TYR A 285 -8.81 6.76 -4.70
C TYR A 285 -9.07 8.09 -3.99
N VAL A 286 -8.01 8.78 -3.57
CA VAL A 286 -8.10 10.19 -3.17
C VAL A 286 -7.30 11.01 -4.15
N VAL A 287 -8.02 11.86 -4.86
CA VAL A 287 -7.52 12.88 -5.79
C VAL A 287 -7.60 14.20 -5.01
N PRO A 288 -6.49 14.91 -4.74
CA PRO A 288 -6.53 16.24 -4.16
C PRO A 288 -7.23 17.20 -5.10
N ASP A 289 -8.16 17.94 -4.52
CA ASP A 289 -8.78 19.13 -5.11
C ASP A 289 -7.80 20.31 -5.18
#